data_AF-A0A402ARJ8-F1
#
_entry.id   AF-A0A402ARJ8-F1
#
_cell.length_a   1.000
_cell.length_b   1.000
_cell.length_c   1.000
_cell.angle_alpha   90.00
_cell.angle_beta   90.00
_cell.angle_gamma   90.00
#
_symmetry.space_group_name_H-M   'P 1'
#
loop_
_entity.id
_entity.type
_entity.pdbx_description
1 polymer ?
#
loop_
_entity_poly.entity_id
_entity_poly.type
_entity_poly.pdbx_seq_one_letter_code
_entity_poly.pdbx_strand_id
1 'polypeptide(L)'
;MVDKYIATARGVIVYDPHIIDSVNVATTMAGLDDGVVVSPQLMKRLTAAPYNMSVLADLRGKFSSNLQANIWQVQNLWPRASHRLLVGLLPTTPSQIAGHVTTYGYLRDYAVANRAMVFWFSLQSPTEINLFRQVLSTVTPGTPYLGWYDKEFRGVRLTSSYGVYTIAADYFSNLTVFSGVRAPSLLQKTAPSLPLRNKIYVTFTMSEGDNFQYVQHAMRHLWEDPQRGNVPLNWSINPLLYDAAPTMLNHYQLTASANDYLVAGPSGGGYAYPSNWLFSNLNSFMRQSNNYMQKAGLHVIFIIDDQTTIPSYVSHAYSAYAHTSGILYNWWNPISRMTVSAGNLPVSTQVTATTRLDMLKAIRLSASQWNGRSPLFISALAISWNLSPTDIKYVVDHLGSNYRVVRGDQYFQLFRAARGCPLPIISECYSIEGYSFFIVVGLCAGHRVRPAYTYTYKGRRVMQNENIAPATGTSPFASKPARERVGLVLDGSNAAQAVRTIVEAEGVGVRQIWMTQMPLSPDTLTTMAAAATQTNAIRLGTSIIPTYPRHPLTMAMQALAINDLAPGRLRLGIGPSHRPIIEGMYGIQMVKPLEHLREYVEILRGALWQGRVEHHGNFFNVNTTLPRTARYQS
;
A
#
# COMPACT_ATOMS: atom_id res chain seq x y z
N MET A 1 -20.82 -5.39 32.72
CA MET A 1 -20.32 -4.60 31.57
C MET A 1 -21.24 -3.43 31.25
N VAL A 2 -22.54 -3.66 31.00
CA VAL A 2 -23.52 -2.59 30.75
C VAL A 2 -23.45 -1.51 31.83
N ASP A 3 -23.60 -1.87 33.11
CA ASP A 3 -23.57 -0.91 34.23
C ASP A 3 -22.29 -0.04 34.28
N LYS A 4 -21.16 -0.54 33.76
CA LYS A 4 -19.88 0.17 33.76
C LYS A 4 -19.78 1.21 32.64
N TYR A 5 -20.42 0.97 31.49
CA TYR A 5 -20.22 1.76 30.27
C TYR A 5 -21.50 2.40 29.74
N ILE A 6 -22.68 2.12 30.31
CA ILE A 6 -23.95 2.61 29.77
C ILE A 6 -24.02 4.13 29.72
N ALA A 7 -23.33 4.82 30.65
CA ALA A 7 -23.25 6.27 30.70
C ALA A 7 -22.42 6.90 29.55
N THR A 8 -21.63 6.11 28.81
CA THR A 8 -20.88 6.63 27.65
C THR A 8 -21.73 6.70 26.38
N ALA A 9 -22.92 6.07 26.37
CA ALA A 9 -23.85 6.13 25.25
C ALA A 9 -24.94 7.17 25.53
N ARG A 10 -25.26 8.00 24.54
CA ARG A 10 -26.33 9.02 24.65
C ARG A 10 -27.74 8.43 24.69
N GLY A 11 -27.90 7.19 24.24
CA GLY A 11 -29.17 6.50 24.17
C GLY A 11 -29.11 5.26 23.29
N VAL A 12 -30.26 4.64 23.07
CA VAL A 12 -30.40 3.41 22.29
C VAL A 12 -30.92 3.70 20.88
N ILE A 13 -30.47 2.88 19.92
CA ILE A 13 -30.94 2.88 18.54
C ILE A 13 -31.49 1.50 18.23
N VAL A 14 -32.79 1.43 17.96
CA VAL A 14 -33.51 0.16 17.77
C VAL A 14 -33.55 -0.17 16.28
N TYR A 15 -33.02 -1.33 15.92
CA TYR A 15 -33.16 -1.84 14.56
C TYR A 15 -34.49 -2.59 14.37
N ASP A 16 -34.90 -2.76 13.12
CA ASP A 16 -36.07 -3.55 12.72
C ASP A 16 -35.66 -5.01 12.40
N PRO A 17 -36.10 -6.01 13.18
CA PRO A 17 -35.80 -7.40 12.89
C PRO A 17 -36.38 -7.93 11.56
N HIS A 18 -37.40 -7.27 11.01
CA HIS A 18 -38.03 -7.66 9.75
C HIS A 18 -37.30 -7.08 8.52
N ILE A 19 -36.53 -6.01 8.71
CA ILE A 19 -35.67 -5.41 7.68
C ILE A 19 -34.23 -5.60 8.13
N ILE A 20 -33.61 -6.71 7.74
CA ILE A 20 -32.31 -7.13 8.26
C ILE A 20 -31.21 -6.06 8.06
N ASP A 21 -31.27 -5.27 6.99
CA ASP A 21 -30.28 -4.21 6.73
C ASP A 21 -30.42 -3.01 7.68
N SER A 22 -31.54 -2.88 8.39
CA SER A 22 -31.75 -1.81 9.37
C SER A 22 -30.75 -1.85 10.53
N VAL A 23 -30.15 -3.01 10.83
CA VAL A 23 -29.07 -3.11 11.83
C VAL A 23 -27.79 -2.42 11.36
N ASN A 24 -27.51 -2.41 10.05
CA ASN A 24 -26.39 -1.68 9.47
C ASN A 24 -26.65 -0.16 9.51
N VAL A 25 -27.88 0.25 9.22
CA VAL A 25 -28.34 1.64 9.41
C VAL A 25 -28.17 2.06 10.88
N ALA A 26 -28.66 1.25 11.82
CA ALA A 26 -28.54 1.50 13.25
C ALA A 26 -27.07 1.58 13.70
N THR A 27 -26.20 0.72 13.18
CA THR A 27 -24.76 0.72 13.49
C THR A 27 -24.09 2.00 13.01
N THR A 28 -24.43 2.46 11.81
CA THR A 28 -23.93 3.73 11.28
C THR A 28 -24.40 4.89 12.17
N MET A 29 -25.69 4.93 12.53
CA MET A 29 -26.22 5.96 13.43
C MET A 29 -25.57 5.91 14.82
N ALA A 30 -25.28 4.72 15.35
CA ALA A 30 -24.60 4.57 16.64
C ALA A 30 -23.22 5.26 16.66
N GLY A 31 -22.44 5.16 15.58
CA GLY A 31 -21.18 5.89 15.47
C GLY A 31 -21.36 7.41 15.30
N LEU A 32 -22.41 7.84 14.59
CA LEU A 32 -22.66 9.26 14.32
C LEU A 32 -23.28 10.02 15.50
N ASP A 33 -24.11 9.35 16.28
CA ASP A 33 -24.96 9.95 17.31
C ASP A 33 -24.56 9.47 18.74
N ASP A 34 -23.41 8.80 18.86
CA ASP A 34 -22.86 8.22 20.09
C ASP A 34 -23.88 7.32 20.83
N GLY A 35 -24.57 6.48 20.06
CA GLY A 35 -25.63 5.58 20.54
C GLY A 35 -25.19 4.12 20.69
N VAL A 36 -26.08 3.29 21.24
CA VAL A 36 -25.90 1.82 21.27
C VAL A 36 -27.00 1.13 20.47
N VAL A 37 -26.62 0.20 19.58
CA VAL A 37 -27.58 -0.59 18.79
C VAL A 37 -28.20 -1.66 19.66
N VAL A 38 -29.53 -1.79 19.63
CA VAL A 38 -30.27 -2.73 20.48
C VAL A 38 -31.38 -3.43 19.69
N SER A 39 -31.70 -4.66 20.08
CA SER A 39 -32.91 -5.33 19.61
C SER A 39 -34.16 -4.73 20.26
N PRO A 40 -35.36 -4.95 19.71
CA PRO A 40 -36.60 -4.48 20.33
C PRO A 40 -36.82 -5.05 21.73
N GLN A 41 -36.37 -6.29 22.00
CA GLN A 41 -36.43 -6.88 23.34
C GLN A 41 -35.46 -6.17 24.30
N LEU A 42 -34.23 -5.88 23.86
CA LEU A 42 -33.23 -5.24 24.71
C LEU A 42 -33.54 -3.76 24.97
N MET A 43 -34.17 -3.08 24.00
CA MET A 43 -34.67 -1.72 24.18
C MET A 43 -35.60 -1.62 25.39
N LYS A 44 -36.59 -2.51 25.53
CA LYS A 44 -37.51 -2.52 26.68
C LYS A 44 -36.79 -2.57 28.02
N ARG A 45 -35.66 -3.29 28.09
CA ARG A 45 -34.85 -3.41 29.30
C ARG A 45 -34.03 -2.14 29.57
N LEU A 46 -33.43 -1.55 28.54
CA LEU A 46 -32.51 -0.41 28.68
C LEU A 46 -33.23 0.93 28.84
N THR A 47 -34.47 1.06 28.38
CA THR A 47 -35.30 2.25 28.59
C THR A 47 -36.03 2.23 29.94
N ALA A 48 -36.14 1.06 30.58
CA ALA A 48 -36.70 0.92 31.92
C ALA A 48 -35.65 1.15 33.02
N ALA A 49 -36.12 1.30 34.27
CA ALA A 49 -35.25 1.31 35.44
C ALA A 49 -34.46 -0.02 35.54
N PRO A 50 -33.17 0.01 35.95
CA PRO A 50 -32.43 1.16 36.47
C PRO A 50 -31.73 2.03 35.41
N TYR A 51 -31.79 1.65 34.13
CA TYR A 51 -30.96 2.27 33.08
C TYR A 51 -31.52 3.57 32.51
N ASN A 52 -32.85 3.66 32.33
CA ASN A 52 -33.57 4.85 31.87
C ASN A 52 -32.97 5.53 30.62
N MET A 53 -32.46 4.76 29.65
CA MET A 53 -31.85 5.31 28.45
C MET A 53 -32.89 5.93 27.52
N SER A 54 -32.55 7.06 26.90
CA SER A 54 -33.35 7.67 25.83
C SER A 54 -33.31 6.83 24.55
N VAL A 55 -34.42 6.78 23.81
CA VAL A 55 -34.45 6.23 22.45
C VAL A 55 -34.02 7.33 21.48
N LEU A 56 -32.83 7.20 20.88
CA LEU A 56 -32.32 8.16 19.89
C LEU A 56 -32.98 7.96 18.54
N ALA A 57 -33.25 6.71 18.17
CA ALA A 57 -33.97 6.35 16.96
C ALA A 57 -34.61 4.96 17.08
N ASP A 58 -35.79 4.82 16.49
CA ASP A 58 -36.49 3.56 16.34
C ASP A 58 -36.74 3.31 14.86
N LEU A 59 -36.08 2.30 14.30
CA LEU A 59 -36.14 2.00 12.86
C LEU A 59 -37.25 1.01 12.51
N ARG A 60 -37.99 0.50 13.51
CA ARG A 60 -39.10 -0.45 13.27
C ARG A 60 -40.19 0.17 12.42
N GLY A 61 -40.57 -0.49 11.34
CA GLY A 61 -41.57 -0.02 10.39
C GLY A 61 -41.14 1.20 9.56
N LYS A 62 -39.90 1.69 9.72
CA LYS A 62 -39.40 2.86 8.97
C LYS A 62 -39.17 2.55 7.49
N PHE A 63 -38.83 1.31 7.18
CA PHE A 63 -38.51 0.86 5.84
C PHE A 63 -39.42 -0.31 5.45
N SER A 64 -39.85 -0.33 4.18
CA SER A 64 -40.62 -1.41 3.58
C SER A 64 -39.74 -2.51 2.99
N SER A 65 -38.43 -2.27 2.82
CA SER A 65 -37.48 -3.23 2.28
C SER A 65 -36.03 -2.91 2.68
N ASN A 66 -35.15 -3.91 2.58
CA ASN A 66 -33.68 -3.73 2.71
C ASN A 66 -33.14 -2.69 1.72
N LEU A 67 -33.61 -2.74 0.46
CA LEU A 67 -33.21 -1.78 -0.57
C LEU A 67 -33.56 -0.35 -0.18
N GLN A 68 -34.76 -0.12 0.36
CA GLN A 68 -35.15 1.22 0.83
C GLN A 68 -34.27 1.68 1.99
N ALA A 69 -33.94 0.79 2.93
CA ALA A 69 -33.01 1.11 4.02
C ALA A 69 -31.62 1.49 3.47
N ASN A 70 -31.11 0.75 2.49
CA ASN A 70 -29.83 1.00 1.82
C ASN A 70 -29.80 2.33 1.06
N ILE A 71 -30.83 2.64 0.27
CA ILE A 71 -30.96 3.94 -0.41
C ILE A 71 -31.01 5.07 0.63
N TRP A 72 -31.83 4.92 1.67
CA TRP A 72 -32.00 5.94 2.69
C TRP A 72 -30.70 6.24 3.43
N GLN A 73 -29.92 5.23 3.84
CA GLN A 73 -28.66 5.48 4.55
C GLN A 73 -27.60 6.13 3.67
N VAL A 74 -27.51 5.78 2.39
CA VAL A 74 -26.59 6.45 1.45
C VAL A 74 -26.96 7.92 1.28
N GLN A 75 -28.25 8.26 1.27
CA GLN A 75 -28.70 9.64 1.15
C GLN A 75 -28.55 10.46 2.45
N ASN A 76 -28.82 9.85 3.61
CA ASN A 76 -28.99 10.58 4.86
C ASN A 76 -27.82 10.43 5.84
N LEU A 77 -27.06 9.33 5.78
CA LEU A 77 -25.98 9.03 6.72
C LEU A 77 -24.60 9.16 6.07
N TRP A 78 -24.43 8.73 4.82
CA TRP A 78 -23.13 8.82 4.12
C TRP A 78 -22.51 10.23 4.10
N PRO A 79 -23.26 11.34 3.93
CA PRO A 79 -22.67 12.68 3.97
C PRO A 79 -22.07 13.08 5.32
N ARG A 80 -22.50 12.42 6.41
CA ARG A 80 -22.02 12.65 7.79
C ARG A 80 -20.97 11.63 8.23
N ALA A 81 -20.91 10.49 7.56
CA ALA A 81 -20.00 9.40 7.88
C ALA A 81 -18.55 9.71 7.50
N SER A 82 -17.62 9.07 8.19
CA SER A 82 -16.21 9.06 7.80
C SER A 82 -16.02 8.34 6.47
N HIS A 83 -15.25 8.95 5.57
CA HIS A 83 -14.85 8.34 4.28
C HIS A 83 -13.46 7.71 4.33
N ARG A 84 -12.86 7.61 5.53
CA ARG A 84 -11.50 7.07 5.74
C ARG A 84 -11.42 5.56 5.54
N LEU A 85 -12.54 4.87 5.67
CA LEU A 85 -12.68 3.43 5.45
C LEU A 85 -14.13 3.11 5.06
N LEU A 86 -14.31 1.99 4.38
CA LEU A 86 -15.62 1.42 4.05
C LEU A 86 -15.85 0.17 4.89
N VAL A 87 -17.11 -0.13 5.24
CA VAL A 87 -17.46 -1.32 6.03
C VAL A 87 -18.55 -2.14 5.35
N GLY A 88 -18.18 -3.31 4.84
CA GLY A 88 -19.06 -4.30 4.23
C GLY A 88 -19.44 -5.41 5.20
N LEU A 89 -20.63 -5.36 5.81
CA LEU A 89 -21.05 -6.35 6.80
C LEU A 89 -22.39 -6.97 6.48
N LEU A 90 -22.38 -8.28 6.30
CA LEU A 90 -23.61 -9.05 6.22
C LEU A 90 -24.42 -8.77 7.49
N PRO A 91 -25.67 -8.31 7.42
CA PRO A 91 -26.34 -7.79 8.61
C PRO A 91 -26.59 -8.87 9.68
N THR A 92 -26.58 -10.14 9.27
CA THR A 92 -26.98 -11.29 10.08
C THR A 92 -26.02 -12.44 9.81
N THR A 93 -25.76 -13.31 10.78
CA THR A 93 -24.88 -14.47 10.54
C THR A 93 -25.59 -15.49 9.65
N PRO A 94 -24.87 -16.22 8.77
CA PRO A 94 -25.39 -17.38 8.04
C PRO A 94 -25.76 -18.59 8.91
N SER A 95 -25.81 -18.45 10.25
CA SER A 95 -26.06 -19.56 11.18
C SER A 95 -27.32 -20.30 10.76
N GLN A 96 -27.10 -21.53 10.27
CA GLN A 96 -28.11 -22.55 9.93
C GLN A 96 -28.82 -23.08 11.19
N ILE A 97 -29.16 -22.21 12.14
CA ILE A 97 -30.12 -22.52 13.20
C ILE A 97 -31.47 -22.06 12.66
N ALA A 98 -32.24 -23.03 12.18
CA ALA A 98 -33.54 -22.85 11.56
C ALA A 98 -34.42 -21.84 12.32
N GLY A 99 -34.73 -20.71 11.66
CA GLY A 99 -35.81 -19.81 12.07
C GLY A 99 -35.43 -18.54 12.85
N HIS A 100 -34.16 -18.28 13.16
CA HIS A 100 -33.76 -17.07 13.89
C HIS A 100 -32.64 -16.28 13.20
N VAL A 101 -32.92 -15.00 12.95
CA VAL A 101 -31.95 -14.02 12.48
C VAL A 101 -31.10 -13.56 13.66
N THR A 102 -29.86 -14.05 13.76
CA THR A 102 -28.89 -13.59 14.77
C THR A 102 -28.02 -12.48 14.21
N THR A 103 -28.14 -11.28 14.80
CA THR A 103 -27.20 -10.18 14.60
C THR A 103 -25.92 -10.47 15.37
N TYR A 104 -24.78 -10.06 14.84
CA TYR A 104 -23.47 -10.27 15.46
C TYR A 104 -22.67 -8.97 15.55
N GLY A 105 -21.76 -8.92 16.52
CA GLY A 105 -21.00 -7.73 16.88
C GLY A 105 -19.65 -7.56 16.18
N TYR A 106 -19.19 -8.55 15.40
CA TYR A 106 -17.89 -8.51 14.72
C TYR A 106 -17.76 -7.26 13.84
N LEU A 107 -16.59 -6.62 13.87
CA LEU A 107 -16.21 -5.39 13.17
C LEU A 107 -17.07 -4.13 13.45
N ARG A 108 -18.31 -4.28 13.96
CA ARG A 108 -19.21 -3.16 14.28
C ARG A 108 -18.61 -2.25 15.34
N ASP A 109 -17.83 -2.79 16.28
CA ASP A 109 -17.07 -2.01 17.24
C ASP A 109 -16.15 -1.01 16.54
N TYR A 110 -15.42 -1.46 15.52
CA TYR A 110 -14.49 -0.63 14.75
C TYR A 110 -15.21 0.34 13.83
N ALA A 111 -16.33 -0.07 13.24
CA ALA A 111 -17.16 0.80 12.43
C ALA A 111 -17.72 1.99 13.23
N VAL A 112 -18.27 1.70 14.43
CA VAL A 112 -18.79 2.71 15.36
C VAL A 112 -17.67 3.65 15.80
N ALA A 113 -16.53 3.10 16.25
CA ALA A 113 -15.39 3.91 16.71
C ALA A 113 -14.84 4.85 15.62
N ASN A 114 -14.91 4.45 14.35
CA ASN A 114 -14.45 5.25 13.21
C ASN A 114 -15.54 6.09 12.54
N ARG A 115 -16.78 6.06 13.07
CA ARG A 115 -17.96 6.72 12.47
C ARG A 115 -18.16 6.36 11.00
N ALA A 116 -17.86 5.11 10.64
CA ALA A 116 -17.94 4.61 9.27
C ALA A 116 -19.34 4.11 8.96
N MET A 117 -19.79 4.31 7.72
CA MET A 117 -21.05 3.73 7.26
C MET A 117 -20.88 2.22 7.05
N VAL A 118 -21.82 1.47 7.60
CA VAL A 118 -21.92 0.01 7.46
C VAL A 118 -22.98 -0.32 6.42
N PHE A 119 -22.67 -1.17 5.46
CA PHE A 119 -23.60 -1.56 4.40
C PHE A 119 -23.36 -3.00 3.93
N TRP A 120 -24.34 -3.55 3.21
CA TRP A 120 -24.22 -4.83 2.50
C TRP A 120 -25.00 -4.74 1.18
N PHE A 121 -24.33 -4.24 0.13
CA PHE A 121 -24.96 -4.12 -1.18
C PHE A 121 -24.83 -5.41 -1.97
N SER A 122 -25.94 -5.97 -2.46
CA SER A 122 -25.85 -7.15 -3.31
C SER A 122 -25.17 -6.82 -4.64
N LEU A 123 -24.10 -7.54 -4.96
CA LEU A 123 -23.44 -7.43 -6.26
C LEU A 123 -24.22 -8.13 -7.38
N GLN A 124 -25.38 -8.70 -7.08
CA GLN A 124 -26.29 -9.31 -8.05
C GLN A 124 -27.42 -8.37 -8.44
N SER A 125 -27.71 -7.33 -7.64
CA SER A 125 -28.74 -6.32 -7.90
C SER A 125 -28.15 -5.14 -8.67
N PRO A 126 -28.61 -4.82 -9.90
CA PRO A 126 -28.15 -3.66 -10.65
C PRO A 126 -28.28 -2.34 -9.86
N THR A 127 -29.35 -2.19 -9.10
CA THR A 127 -29.62 -1.01 -8.27
C THR A 127 -28.62 -0.88 -7.14
N GLU A 128 -28.34 -1.96 -6.40
CA GLU A 128 -27.42 -1.90 -5.27
C GLU A 128 -25.96 -1.79 -5.71
N ILE A 129 -25.58 -2.37 -6.86
CA ILE A 129 -24.27 -2.11 -7.45
C ILE A 129 -24.10 -0.62 -7.78
N ASN A 130 -25.16 0.06 -8.25
CA ASN A 130 -25.08 1.50 -8.53
C ASN A 130 -24.95 2.32 -7.24
N LEU A 131 -25.64 1.94 -6.15
CA LEU A 131 -25.38 2.52 -4.82
C LEU A 131 -23.93 2.30 -4.39
N PHE A 132 -23.39 1.11 -4.61
CA PHE A 132 -22.01 0.82 -4.25
C PHE A 132 -21.02 1.66 -5.07
N ARG A 133 -21.23 1.79 -6.38
CA ARG A 133 -20.43 2.68 -7.24
C ARG A 133 -20.51 4.13 -6.79
N GLN A 134 -21.69 4.60 -6.38
CA GLN A 134 -21.87 5.95 -5.84
C GLN A 134 -20.97 6.14 -4.60
N VAL A 135 -21.02 5.22 -3.64
CA VAL A 135 -20.14 5.26 -2.45
C VAL A 135 -18.66 5.23 -2.85
N LEU A 136 -18.26 4.26 -3.70
CA LEU A 136 -16.87 4.10 -4.14
C LEU A 136 -16.34 5.33 -4.90
N SER A 137 -17.18 6.02 -5.66
CA SER A 137 -16.79 7.23 -6.41
C SER A 137 -16.47 8.43 -5.52
N THR A 138 -16.88 8.40 -4.25
CA THR A 138 -16.68 9.50 -3.30
C THR A 138 -15.48 9.32 -2.38
N VAL A 139 -14.89 8.13 -2.32
CA VAL A 139 -13.70 7.87 -1.49
C VAL A 139 -12.41 8.06 -2.28
N THR A 140 -11.31 8.33 -1.57
CA THR A 140 -10.00 8.49 -2.20
C THR A 140 -9.38 7.13 -2.56
N PRO A 141 -8.67 6.98 -3.69
CA PRO A 141 -7.86 5.79 -3.94
C PRO A 141 -6.86 5.54 -2.79
N GLY A 142 -6.75 4.28 -2.36
CA GLY A 142 -6.06 3.84 -1.15
C GLY A 142 -6.97 3.75 0.08
N THR A 143 -8.28 3.96 -0.05
CA THR A 143 -9.22 3.72 1.04
C THR A 143 -9.37 2.21 1.28
N PRO A 144 -9.28 1.71 2.53
CA PRO A 144 -9.54 0.32 2.84
C PRO A 144 -11.05 0.02 2.91
N TYR A 145 -11.44 -1.15 2.40
CA TYR A 145 -12.75 -1.76 2.59
C TYR A 145 -12.61 -2.89 3.60
N LEU A 146 -13.15 -2.72 4.81
CA LEU A 146 -13.13 -3.74 5.84
C LEU A 146 -14.43 -4.55 5.79
N GLY A 147 -14.31 -5.87 5.82
CA GLY A 147 -15.45 -6.78 5.72
C GLY A 147 -15.47 -7.54 4.39
N TRP A 148 -16.66 -7.91 3.91
CA TRP A 148 -16.80 -8.84 2.78
C TRP A 148 -17.92 -8.51 1.80
N TYR A 149 -18.12 -9.38 0.81
CA TYR A 149 -19.08 -9.25 -0.28
C TYR A 149 -19.94 -10.51 -0.43
N ASP A 150 -21.09 -10.42 -1.11
CA ASP A 150 -21.88 -11.59 -1.51
C ASP A 150 -21.24 -12.38 -2.68
N LYS A 151 -20.32 -11.74 -3.42
CA LYS A 151 -19.53 -12.33 -4.53
C LYS A 151 -18.10 -11.78 -4.53
N GLU A 152 -17.15 -12.56 -4.03
CA GLU A 152 -15.73 -12.18 -3.90
C GLU A 152 -15.15 -11.55 -5.18
N PHE A 153 -15.06 -12.32 -6.28
CA PHE A 153 -14.38 -11.85 -7.50
C PHE A 153 -15.00 -10.57 -8.08
N ARG A 154 -16.32 -10.41 -7.97
CA ARG A 154 -17.00 -9.19 -8.42
C ARG A 154 -16.73 -8.03 -7.49
N GLY A 155 -16.70 -8.28 -6.17
CA GLY A 155 -16.48 -7.26 -5.15
C GLY A 155 -15.05 -6.72 -5.18
N VAL A 156 -14.06 -7.60 -5.21
CA VAL A 156 -12.63 -7.23 -5.27
C VAL A 156 -12.31 -6.52 -6.58
N ARG A 157 -12.87 -6.98 -7.71
CA ARG A 157 -12.72 -6.29 -9.00
C ARG A 157 -13.32 -4.88 -8.97
N LEU A 158 -14.56 -4.76 -8.47
CA LEU A 158 -15.25 -3.48 -8.40
C LEU A 158 -14.52 -2.49 -7.49
N THR A 159 -14.09 -2.90 -6.29
CA THR A 159 -13.33 -2.02 -5.41
C THR A 159 -11.97 -1.66 -5.99
N SER A 160 -11.27 -2.63 -6.59
CA SER A 160 -9.98 -2.39 -7.25
C SER A 160 -10.08 -1.35 -8.38
N SER A 161 -11.17 -1.34 -9.16
CA SER A 161 -11.34 -0.33 -10.23
C SER A 161 -11.47 1.11 -9.72
N TYR A 162 -11.78 1.29 -8.44
CA TYR A 162 -11.79 2.60 -7.76
C TYR A 162 -10.54 2.84 -6.91
N GLY A 163 -9.54 1.95 -6.97
CA GLY A 163 -8.35 2.01 -6.13
C GLY A 163 -8.64 1.75 -4.66
N VAL A 164 -9.66 0.96 -4.34
CA VAL A 164 -9.99 0.52 -2.97
C VAL A 164 -9.48 -0.91 -2.80
N TYR A 165 -8.86 -1.21 -1.66
CA TYR A 165 -8.38 -2.56 -1.33
C TYR A 165 -9.22 -3.16 -0.20
N THR A 166 -9.40 -4.48 -0.22
CA THR A 166 -10.19 -5.23 0.75
C THR A 166 -9.33 -5.72 1.90
N ILE A 167 -9.87 -5.69 3.10
CA ILE A 167 -9.39 -6.41 4.27
C ILE A 167 -10.58 -7.22 4.78
N ALA A 168 -10.55 -8.54 4.56
CA ALA A 168 -11.59 -9.41 5.10
C ALA A 168 -11.53 -9.39 6.64
N ALA A 169 -12.60 -8.90 7.25
CA ALA A 169 -12.67 -8.64 8.69
C ALA A 169 -14.09 -8.74 9.24
N ASP A 170 -15.06 -9.23 8.47
CA ASP A 170 -16.47 -9.31 8.82
C ASP A 170 -16.75 -10.26 10.00
N TYR A 171 -15.83 -11.16 10.31
CA TYR A 171 -15.82 -12.02 11.50
C TYR A 171 -14.67 -11.71 12.47
N PHE A 172 -14.02 -10.56 12.31
CA PHE A 172 -12.97 -10.13 13.24
C PHE A 172 -13.58 -9.57 14.53
N SER A 173 -13.15 -10.13 15.64
CA SER A 173 -13.60 -9.72 16.98
C SER A 173 -12.66 -8.68 17.59
N ASN A 174 -13.25 -7.66 18.21
CA ASN A 174 -12.54 -6.70 19.07
C ASN A 174 -11.43 -5.93 18.36
N LEU A 175 -11.64 -5.54 17.09
CA LEU A 175 -10.61 -4.81 16.34
C LEU A 175 -10.24 -3.49 17.03
N THR A 176 -11.19 -2.80 17.65
CA THR A 176 -10.91 -1.60 18.47
C THR A 176 -9.98 -1.86 19.65
N VAL A 177 -10.11 -3.03 20.29
CA VAL A 177 -9.26 -3.43 21.40
C VAL A 177 -7.86 -3.77 20.88
N PHE A 178 -7.76 -4.59 19.84
CA PHE A 178 -6.48 -4.97 19.25
C PHE A 178 -5.72 -3.75 18.72
N SER A 179 -6.39 -2.84 18.01
CA SER A 179 -5.77 -1.62 17.49
C SER A 179 -5.43 -0.59 18.57
N GLY A 180 -6.08 -0.66 19.73
CA GLY A 180 -5.84 0.21 20.88
C GLY A 180 -4.61 -0.18 21.71
N VAL A 181 -4.06 -1.39 21.51
CA VAL A 181 -2.89 -1.88 22.24
C VAL A 181 -1.61 -1.41 21.56
N ARG A 182 -0.63 -0.99 22.36
CA ARG A 182 0.74 -0.73 21.89
C ARG A 182 1.59 -1.97 22.14
N ALA A 183 2.31 -2.43 21.12
CA ALA A 183 3.28 -3.52 21.23
C ALA A 183 4.63 -3.09 20.61
N PRO A 184 5.76 -3.69 21.03
CA PRO A 184 7.05 -3.43 20.39
C PRO A 184 7.02 -3.86 18.91
N SER A 185 7.73 -3.13 18.07
CA SER A 185 7.96 -3.53 16.67
C SER A 185 8.92 -4.72 16.64
N LEU A 186 8.49 -5.82 16.03
CA LEU A 186 9.34 -6.98 15.79
C LEU A 186 9.56 -7.17 14.29
N LEU A 187 10.77 -7.58 13.94
CA LEU A 187 11.09 -8.02 12.59
C LEU A 187 10.99 -9.54 12.51
N GLN A 188 10.56 -10.02 11.36
CA GLN A 188 10.65 -11.43 11.00
C GLN A 188 12.10 -11.96 11.11
N LYS A 189 12.25 -13.19 11.59
CA LYS A 189 13.54 -13.88 11.71
C LYS A 189 14.14 -14.21 10.33
N THR A 190 15.41 -13.88 10.16
CA THR A 190 16.20 -14.23 8.97
C THR A 190 16.68 -15.68 9.04
N ALA A 191 16.87 -16.31 7.87
CA ALA A 191 17.51 -17.63 7.78
C ALA A 191 18.83 -17.53 7.01
N PRO A 192 19.79 -18.45 7.28
CA PRO A 192 21.02 -18.53 6.51
C PRO A 192 20.77 -18.77 5.02
N SER A 193 21.71 -18.29 4.21
CA SER A 193 21.73 -18.57 2.79
C SER A 193 22.03 -20.04 2.51
N LEU A 194 21.43 -20.57 1.44
CA LEU A 194 21.66 -21.95 1.03
C LEU A 194 22.57 -22.00 -0.19
N PRO A 195 23.54 -22.94 -0.25
CA PRO A 195 24.37 -23.11 -1.43
C PRO A 195 23.52 -23.62 -2.59
N LEU A 196 23.71 -23.00 -3.76
CA LEU A 196 23.06 -23.41 -5.00
C LEU A 196 23.57 -24.78 -5.43
N ARG A 197 22.62 -25.64 -5.78
CA ARG A 197 22.83 -26.95 -6.42
C ARG A 197 21.84 -27.13 -7.56
N ASN A 198 22.18 -27.99 -8.51
CA ASN A 198 21.29 -28.40 -9.59
C ASN A 198 20.19 -29.34 -9.07
N LYS A 199 19.09 -28.73 -8.58
CA LYS A 199 17.93 -29.39 -7.97
C LYS A 199 16.65 -28.68 -8.41
N ILE A 200 15.51 -29.31 -8.16
CA ILE A 200 14.20 -28.68 -8.25
C ILE A 200 13.88 -28.05 -6.89
N TYR A 201 13.91 -26.73 -6.81
CA TYR A 201 13.54 -25.99 -5.61
C TYR A 201 12.03 -25.78 -5.54
N VAL A 202 11.44 -26.13 -4.40
CA VAL A 202 10.00 -25.98 -4.15
C VAL A 202 9.78 -25.06 -2.95
N THR A 203 8.87 -24.10 -3.07
CA THR A 203 8.40 -23.31 -1.93
C THR A 203 6.88 -23.40 -1.80
N PHE A 204 6.39 -23.53 -0.57
CA PHE A 204 4.97 -23.68 -0.24
C PHE A 204 4.48 -22.43 0.47
N THR A 205 3.28 -21.96 0.15
CA THR A 205 2.64 -20.83 0.82
C THR A 205 1.24 -21.21 1.27
N MET A 206 0.96 -21.04 2.57
CA MET A 206 -0.40 -21.08 3.12
C MET A 206 -1.14 -19.79 2.72
N SER A 207 -2.33 -19.92 2.12
CA SER A 207 -3.18 -18.80 1.66
C SER A 207 -3.87 -18.05 2.81
N GLU A 208 -4.72 -17.08 2.45
CA GLU A 208 -5.63 -16.29 3.32
C GLU A 208 -4.99 -15.22 4.23
N GLY A 209 -3.71 -14.90 4.07
CA GLY A 209 -3.01 -13.97 4.95
C GLY A 209 -3.48 -12.53 4.97
N ASP A 210 -4.09 -12.07 3.88
CA ASP A 210 -4.69 -10.73 3.75
C ASP A 210 -5.88 -10.53 4.68
N ASN A 211 -6.52 -11.63 5.04
CA ASN A 211 -7.75 -11.73 5.78
C ASN A 211 -7.47 -11.67 7.30
N PHE A 212 -7.86 -10.58 7.94
CA PHE A 212 -7.63 -10.37 9.37
C PHE A 212 -8.31 -11.45 10.23
N GLN A 213 -9.53 -11.86 9.90
CA GLN A 213 -10.25 -12.89 10.66
C GLN A 213 -9.62 -14.27 10.49
N TYR A 214 -9.04 -14.59 9.33
CA TYR A 214 -8.25 -15.81 9.16
C TYR A 214 -7.04 -15.78 10.11
N VAL A 215 -6.32 -14.66 10.16
CA VAL A 215 -5.15 -14.49 11.02
C VAL A 215 -5.53 -14.57 12.51
N GLN A 216 -6.71 -14.07 12.90
CA GLN A 216 -7.23 -14.19 14.28
C GLN A 216 -7.63 -15.63 14.64
N HIS A 217 -8.19 -16.38 13.69
CA HIS A 217 -8.85 -17.66 13.96
C HIS A 217 -8.12 -18.85 13.32
N ALA A 218 -8.39 -19.13 12.04
CA ALA A 218 -7.93 -20.36 11.39
C ALA A 218 -6.40 -20.48 11.33
N MET A 219 -5.68 -19.39 11.04
CA MET A 219 -4.21 -19.39 11.07
C MET A 219 -3.68 -19.77 12.45
N ARG A 220 -4.33 -19.30 13.53
CA ARG A 220 -3.90 -19.59 14.90
C ARG A 220 -3.97 -21.08 15.20
N HIS A 221 -4.97 -21.79 14.69
CA HIS A 221 -5.07 -23.24 14.81
C HIS A 221 -4.04 -23.97 13.94
N LEU A 222 -3.86 -23.55 12.68
CA LEU A 222 -2.84 -24.11 11.79
C LEU A 222 -1.42 -23.90 12.33
N TRP A 223 -1.21 -22.82 13.08
CA TRP A 223 0.05 -22.50 13.75
C TRP A 223 0.38 -23.43 14.93
N GLU A 224 -0.59 -24.22 15.40
CA GLU A 224 -0.39 -25.27 16.41
C GLU A 224 -0.27 -26.67 15.82
N ASP A 225 -0.32 -26.81 14.49
CA ASP A 225 -0.16 -28.11 13.84
C ASP A 225 1.16 -28.78 14.28
N PRO A 226 1.13 -30.06 14.69
CA PRO A 226 2.29 -30.74 15.26
C PRO A 226 3.42 -30.97 14.25
N GLN A 227 3.15 -30.85 12.95
CA GLN A 227 4.14 -30.93 11.88
C GLN A 227 4.66 -29.55 11.45
N ARG A 228 4.12 -28.44 11.99
CA ARG A 228 4.70 -27.11 11.77
C ARG A 228 6.15 -27.08 12.24
N GLY A 229 7.02 -26.50 11.43
CA GLY A 229 8.45 -26.40 11.71
C GLY A 229 9.27 -27.60 11.24
N ASN A 230 8.64 -28.71 10.83
CA ASN A 230 9.37 -29.87 10.26
C ASN A 230 9.73 -29.68 8.77
N VAL A 231 9.07 -28.77 8.07
CA VAL A 231 9.35 -28.42 6.67
C VAL A 231 9.29 -26.90 6.47
N PRO A 232 10.10 -26.32 5.56
CA PRO A 232 10.00 -24.92 5.21
C PRO A 232 8.62 -24.57 4.67
N LEU A 233 7.97 -23.57 5.26
CA LEU A 233 6.62 -23.15 4.92
C LEU A 233 6.48 -21.63 4.98
N ASN A 234 5.91 -21.06 3.92
CA ASN A 234 5.53 -19.66 3.93
C ASN A 234 4.10 -19.50 4.46
N TRP A 235 3.86 -18.42 5.19
CA TRP A 235 2.55 -18.04 5.69
C TRP A 235 2.23 -16.66 5.16
N SER A 236 1.17 -16.54 4.36
CA SER A 236 0.70 -15.21 4.00
C SER A 236 0.21 -14.47 5.26
N ILE A 237 0.46 -13.16 5.34
CA ILE A 237 0.00 -12.30 6.43
C ILE A 237 -0.17 -10.86 5.96
N ASN A 238 -1.13 -10.13 6.54
CA ASN A 238 -1.37 -8.74 6.21
C ASN A 238 -0.44 -7.81 7.01
N PRO A 239 0.41 -6.99 6.36
CA PRO A 239 1.33 -6.10 7.06
C PRO A 239 0.62 -4.99 7.87
N LEU A 240 -0.65 -4.67 7.56
CA LEU A 240 -1.42 -3.67 8.33
C LEU A 240 -1.77 -4.14 9.75
N LEU A 241 -1.60 -5.43 10.07
CA LEU A 241 -1.70 -5.91 11.45
C LEU A 241 -0.71 -5.21 12.40
N TYR A 242 0.36 -4.62 11.87
CA TYR A 242 1.28 -3.78 12.64
C TYR A 242 0.55 -2.67 13.41
N ASP A 243 -0.47 -2.02 12.83
CA ASP A 243 -1.30 -1.04 13.53
C ASP A 243 -2.64 -1.63 13.99
N ALA A 244 -3.22 -2.54 13.21
CA ALA A 244 -4.56 -3.07 13.46
C ALA A 244 -4.61 -4.11 14.60
N ALA A 245 -3.56 -4.91 14.77
CA ALA A 245 -3.47 -5.92 15.81
C ALA A 245 -1.99 -6.28 16.11
N PRO A 246 -1.19 -5.32 16.63
CA PRO A 246 0.27 -5.48 16.77
C PRO A 246 0.67 -6.69 17.62
N THR A 247 -0.10 -7.02 18.66
CA THR A 247 0.15 -8.20 19.50
C THR A 247 -0.05 -9.51 18.76
N MET A 248 -0.98 -9.55 17.80
CA MET A 248 -1.24 -10.72 16.96
C MET A 248 -0.10 -10.93 15.95
N LEU A 249 0.34 -9.87 15.28
CA LEU A 249 1.51 -9.94 14.40
C LEU A 249 2.76 -10.42 15.18
N ASN A 250 2.99 -9.83 16.36
CA ASN A 250 4.11 -10.21 17.22
C ASN A 250 4.06 -11.67 17.66
N HIS A 251 2.87 -12.23 17.94
CA HIS A 251 2.73 -13.63 18.30
C HIS A 251 3.32 -14.54 17.21
N TYR A 252 2.97 -14.31 15.95
CA TYR A 252 3.48 -15.09 14.82
C TYR A 252 4.99 -14.88 14.60
N GLN A 253 5.49 -13.65 14.72
CA GLN A 253 6.92 -13.38 14.55
C GLN A 253 7.79 -13.99 15.68
N LEU A 254 7.32 -13.93 16.93
CA LEU A 254 8.05 -14.48 18.08
C LEU A 254 8.11 -16.01 18.03
N THR A 255 6.97 -16.64 17.73
CA THR A 255 6.80 -18.09 17.78
C THR A 255 7.09 -18.81 16.45
N ALA A 256 7.52 -18.07 15.43
CA ALA A 256 8.03 -18.63 14.18
C ALA A 256 9.24 -19.54 14.46
N SER A 257 9.19 -20.75 13.92
CA SER A 257 10.33 -21.66 13.85
C SER A 257 11.33 -21.19 12.78
N ALA A 258 12.49 -21.85 12.68
CA ALA A 258 13.45 -21.57 11.61
C ALA A 258 12.89 -21.85 10.20
N ASN A 259 11.85 -22.68 10.10
CA ASN A 259 11.23 -23.09 8.85
C ASN A 259 9.99 -22.26 8.49
N ASP A 260 9.51 -21.40 9.38
CA ASP A 260 8.39 -20.50 9.09
C ASP A 260 8.90 -19.21 8.41
N TYR A 261 8.16 -18.74 7.41
CA TYR A 261 8.41 -17.47 6.75
C TYR A 261 7.12 -16.73 6.39
N LEU A 262 6.88 -15.57 6.98
CA LEU A 262 5.80 -14.66 6.71
C LEU A 262 6.00 -13.93 5.36
N VAL A 263 4.96 -13.93 4.54
CA VAL A 263 4.88 -13.30 3.21
C VAL A 263 3.76 -12.28 3.22
N ALA A 264 3.99 -11.08 2.66
CA ALA A 264 2.97 -10.03 2.64
C ALA A 264 1.86 -10.30 1.62
N GLY A 265 0.63 -9.91 1.97
CA GLY A 265 -0.54 -9.97 1.07
C GLY A 265 -1.32 -11.28 1.17
N PRO A 266 -2.16 -11.59 0.16
CA PRO A 266 -2.35 -10.89 -1.10
C PRO A 266 -3.06 -9.52 -0.98
N SER A 267 -2.71 -8.46 -1.72
CA SER A 267 -1.62 -8.27 -2.68
C SER A 267 -0.66 -7.18 -2.18
N GLY A 268 -0.43 -7.11 -0.87
CA GLY A 268 0.32 -6.04 -0.20
C GLY A 268 -0.33 -5.70 1.13
N GLY A 269 -0.68 -4.43 1.36
CA GLY A 269 -1.46 -3.99 2.52
C GLY A 269 -2.91 -4.50 2.58
N GLY A 270 -3.40 -5.12 1.50
CA GLY A 270 -4.72 -5.76 1.48
C GLY A 270 -5.03 -6.35 0.11
N TYR A 271 -6.17 -7.03 0.02
CA TYR A 271 -6.59 -7.79 -1.14
C TYR A 271 -7.15 -6.87 -2.23
N ALA A 272 -6.45 -6.84 -3.35
CA ALA A 272 -6.81 -6.08 -4.54
C ALA A 272 -6.35 -6.85 -5.78
N TYR A 273 -6.94 -6.52 -6.93
CA TYR A 273 -6.44 -6.90 -8.25
C TYR A 273 -5.63 -5.74 -8.83
N PRO A 274 -4.29 -5.73 -8.69
CA PRO A 274 -3.47 -4.61 -9.11
C PRO A 274 -3.62 -4.27 -10.60
N SER A 275 -3.98 -5.26 -11.44
CA SER A 275 -4.28 -5.07 -12.87
C SER A 275 -5.45 -4.12 -13.15
N ASN A 276 -6.31 -3.88 -12.16
CA ASN A 276 -7.50 -3.03 -12.28
C ASN A 276 -7.25 -1.61 -11.77
N TRP A 277 -6.06 -1.32 -11.25
CA TRP A 277 -5.73 -0.03 -10.68
C TRP A 277 -5.10 0.90 -11.73
N LEU A 278 -5.47 2.17 -11.68
CA LEU A 278 -4.66 3.21 -12.33
C LEU A 278 -3.24 3.18 -11.74
N PHE A 279 -2.23 3.23 -12.60
CA PHE A 279 -0.82 3.12 -12.18
C PHE A 279 -0.43 4.11 -11.07
N SER A 280 -0.91 5.36 -11.13
CA SER A 280 -0.67 6.36 -10.08
C SER A 280 -1.20 5.93 -8.70
N ASN A 281 -2.37 5.30 -8.67
CA ASN A 281 -3.01 4.83 -7.45
C ASN A 281 -2.26 3.61 -6.92
N LEU A 282 -1.87 2.69 -7.81
CA LEU A 282 -1.10 1.50 -7.46
C LEU A 282 0.25 1.88 -6.82
N ASN A 283 0.94 2.88 -7.37
CA ASN A 283 2.21 3.35 -6.83
C ASN A 283 2.08 3.92 -5.40
N SER A 284 0.97 4.65 -5.14
CA SER A 284 0.67 5.16 -3.81
C SER A 284 0.39 4.02 -2.83
N PHE A 285 -0.44 3.06 -3.24
CA PHE A 285 -0.75 1.85 -2.45
C PHE A 285 0.51 1.03 -2.14
N MET A 286 1.41 0.85 -3.10
CA MET A 286 2.65 0.10 -2.89
C MET A 286 3.62 0.82 -1.95
N ARG A 287 3.73 2.15 -2.00
CA ARG A 287 4.53 2.92 -1.02
C ARG A 287 3.98 2.77 0.40
N GLN A 288 2.66 2.83 0.55
CA GLN A 288 2.00 2.63 1.85
C GLN A 288 2.22 1.20 2.35
N SER A 289 1.99 0.20 1.48
CA SER A 289 2.22 -1.21 1.79
C SER A 289 3.66 -1.47 2.22
N ASN A 290 4.64 -0.93 1.48
CA ASN A 290 6.06 -1.07 1.81
C ASN A 290 6.39 -0.55 3.20
N ASN A 291 5.85 0.60 3.61
CA ASN A 291 6.11 1.14 4.95
C ASN A 291 5.78 0.13 6.05
N TYR A 292 4.64 -0.57 5.94
CA TYR A 292 4.25 -1.61 6.89
C TYR A 292 5.05 -2.90 6.71
N MET A 293 5.32 -3.30 5.47
CA MET A 293 6.15 -4.46 5.19
C MET A 293 7.56 -4.34 5.78
N GLN A 294 8.21 -3.16 5.66
CA GLN A 294 9.52 -2.90 6.25
C GLN A 294 9.48 -2.99 7.77
N LYS A 295 8.45 -2.39 8.39
CA LYS A 295 8.24 -2.47 9.85
C LYS A 295 8.05 -3.91 10.35
N ALA A 296 7.46 -4.78 9.54
CA ALA A 296 7.22 -6.18 9.87
C ALA A 296 8.30 -7.15 9.36
N GLY A 297 9.31 -6.69 8.60
CA GLY A 297 10.32 -7.54 7.99
C GLY A 297 9.80 -8.48 6.89
N LEU A 298 8.75 -8.06 6.16
CA LEU A 298 8.16 -8.86 5.08
C LEU A 298 8.80 -8.47 3.75
N HIS A 299 9.62 -9.37 3.20
CA HIS A 299 10.40 -9.08 1.98
C HIS A 299 9.95 -9.86 0.75
N VAL A 300 8.91 -10.69 0.86
CA VAL A 300 8.29 -11.38 -0.28
C VAL A 300 6.82 -11.01 -0.30
N ILE A 301 6.26 -10.85 -1.49
CA ILE A 301 4.85 -10.52 -1.67
C ILE A 301 4.15 -11.66 -2.40
N PHE A 302 3.02 -12.08 -1.86
CA PHE A 302 2.02 -12.88 -2.55
C PHE A 302 1.03 -11.94 -3.22
N ILE A 303 0.71 -12.15 -4.50
CA ILE A 303 -0.28 -11.39 -5.26
C ILE A 303 -1.35 -12.36 -5.76
N ILE A 304 -2.61 -12.04 -5.47
CA ILE A 304 -3.75 -12.50 -6.27
C ILE A 304 -4.14 -11.33 -7.16
N ASP A 305 -4.24 -11.58 -8.45
CA ASP A 305 -4.72 -10.61 -9.44
C ASP A 305 -5.85 -11.24 -10.24
N ASP A 306 -6.38 -10.61 -11.27
CA ASP A 306 -7.40 -11.21 -12.16
C ASP A 306 -6.89 -11.56 -13.57
N GLN A 307 -5.57 -11.63 -13.73
CA GLN A 307 -4.85 -11.92 -14.97
C GLN A 307 -3.95 -13.14 -14.79
N THR A 308 -3.82 -13.99 -15.82
CA THR A 308 -2.95 -15.18 -15.74
C THR A 308 -1.45 -14.84 -15.74
N THR A 309 -1.08 -13.64 -16.19
CA THR A 309 0.29 -13.13 -16.15
C THR A 309 0.29 -11.72 -15.58
N ILE A 310 1.28 -11.42 -14.74
CA ILE A 310 1.43 -10.09 -14.15
C ILE A 310 1.68 -9.04 -15.26
N PRO A 311 0.87 -7.97 -15.36
CA PRO A 311 1.15 -6.89 -16.29
C PRO A 311 2.51 -6.22 -15.99
N SER A 312 3.19 -5.74 -17.03
CA SER A 312 4.51 -5.11 -16.89
C SER A 312 4.47 -3.87 -16.00
N TYR A 313 3.42 -3.05 -16.10
CA TYR A 313 3.27 -1.86 -15.27
C TYR A 313 3.00 -2.21 -13.79
N VAL A 314 2.28 -3.31 -13.52
CA VAL A 314 2.03 -3.81 -12.16
C VAL A 314 3.35 -4.27 -11.56
N SER A 315 4.04 -5.19 -12.22
CA SER A 315 5.34 -5.68 -11.73
C SER A 315 6.38 -4.56 -11.57
N HIS A 316 6.36 -3.54 -12.44
CA HIS A 316 7.18 -2.34 -12.26
C HIS A 316 6.80 -1.56 -10.98
N ALA A 317 5.51 -1.35 -10.70
CA ALA A 317 5.07 -0.69 -9.47
C ALA A 317 5.55 -1.45 -8.21
N TYR A 318 5.45 -2.78 -8.21
CA TYR A 318 5.93 -3.60 -7.09
C TYR A 318 7.45 -3.55 -6.97
N SER A 319 8.18 -3.61 -8.09
CA SER A 319 9.64 -3.48 -8.08
C SER A 319 10.11 -2.11 -7.57
N ALA A 320 9.46 -1.04 -8.02
CA ALA A 320 9.88 0.33 -7.75
C ALA A 320 9.49 0.82 -6.35
N TYR A 321 8.36 0.35 -5.82
CA TYR A 321 7.77 0.93 -4.61
C TYR A 321 7.60 -0.05 -3.44
N ALA A 322 7.62 -1.36 -3.69
CA ALA A 322 7.48 -2.37 -2.64
C ALA A 322 8.82 -2.95 -2.16
N HIS A 323 9.90 -2.75 -2.93
CA HIS A 323 11.25 -3.26 -2.65
C HIS A 323 11.28 -4.75 -2.24
N THR A 324 10.41 -5.54 -2.85
CA THR A 324 10.30 -6.97 -2.58
C THR A 324 11.45 -7.76 -3.21
N SER A 325 11.86 -8.83 -2.53
CA SER A 325 12.85 -9.79 -3.01
C SER A 325 12.32 -10.68 -4.14
N GLY A 326 11.00 -10.84 -4.23
CA GLY A 326 10.32 -11.60 -5.28
C GLY A 326 8.80 -11.58 -5.12
N ILE A 327 8.10 -11.94 -6.19
CA ILE A 327 6.64 -12.04 -6.22
C ILE A 327 6.24 -13.50 -6.37
N LEU A 328 5.38 -13.98 -5.47
CA LEU A 328 4.58 -15.18 -5.66
C LEU A 328 3.25 -14.75 -6.27
N TYR A 329 2.97 -15.14 -7.51
CA TYR A 329 1.84 -14.63 -8.29
C TYR A 329 0.80 -15.72 -8.54
N ASN A 330 -0.48 -15.45 -8.27
CA ASN A 330 -1.55 -16.44 -8.46
C ASN A 330 -2.75 -15.89 -9.22
N TRP A 331 -3.13 -16.64 -10.27
CA TRP A 331 -4.45 -16.60 -10.90
C TRP A 331 -4.63 -17.87 -11.73
N TRP A 332 -5.06 -18.96 -11.09
CA TRP A 332 -5.39 -20.23 -11.74
C TRP A 332 -4.30 -20.76 -12.70
N ASN A 333 -3.05 -20.82 -12.24
CA ASN A 333 -1.95 -21.29 -13.08
C ASN A 333 -1.87 -22.83 -13.06
N PRO A 334 -1.90 -23.51 -14.23
CA PRO A 334 -1.80 -24.96 -14.28
C PRO A 334 -0.39 -25.48 -13.98
N ILE A 335 0.63 -24.63 -14.18
CA ILE A 335 2.03 -24.92 -13.91
C ILE A 335 2.74 -23.70 -13.31
N SER A 336 3.75 -23.96 -12.49
CA SER A 336 4.60 -22.91 -11.93
C SER A 336 5.69 -22.51 -12.92
N ARG A 337 5.82 -21.21 -13.14
CA ARG A 337 6.83 -20.60 -14.02
C ARG A 337 7.51 -19.46 -13.29
N MET A 338 8.84 -19.47 -13.32
CA MET A 338 9.66 -18.38 -12.85
C MET A 338 10.04 -17.47 -14.02
N THR A 339 9.69 -16.20 -13.92
CA THR A 339 10.04 -15.15 -14.88
C THR A 339 10.78 -14.02 -14.16
N VAL A 340 11.37 -13.11 -14.94
CA VAL A 340 11.94 -11.86 -14.41
C VAL A 340 11.26 -10.71 -15.11
N SER A 341 10.65 -9.84 -14.31
CA SER A 341 10.02 -8.63 -14.81
C SER A 341 10.98 -7.43 -14.79
N ALA A 342 10.49 -6.27 -15.25
CA ALA A 342 11.18 -4.99 -15.20
C ALA A 342 11.78 -4.73 -13.81
N GLY A 343 13.01 -4.21 -13.77
CA GLY A 343 13.75 -3.99 -12.53
C GLY A 343 14.47 -5.24 -11.98
N ASN A 344 14.62 -6.31 -12.77
CA ASN A 344 15.25 -7.56 -12.36
C ASN A 344 14.53 -8.24 -11.17
N LEU A 345 13.21 -8.09 -11.12
CA LEU A 345 12.36 -8.66 -10.08
C LEU A 345 11.87 -10.07 -10.48
N PRO A 346 12.24 -11.12 -9.74
CA PRO A 346 11.71 -12.46 -9.96
C PRO A 346 10.22 -12.54 -9.66
N VAL A 347 9.47 -13.16 -10.55
CA VAL A 347 8.05 -13.45 -10.40
C VAL A 347 7.84 -14.94 -10.62
N SER A 348 7.26 -15.62 -9.63
CA SER A 348 6.99 -17.05 -9.68
C SER A 348 5.49 -17.28 -9.66
N THR A 349 4.93 -17.83 -10.74
CA THR A 349 3.53 -18.22 -10.74
C THR A 349 3.30 -19.42 -9.84
N GLN A 350 2.25 -19.40 -9.04
CA GLN A 350 1.91 -20.47 -8.11
C GLN A 350 0.90 -21.43 -8.71
N VAL A 351 1.16 -22.73 -8.55
CA VAL A 351 0.12 -23.76 -8.69
C VAL A 351 -0.72 -23.81 -7.41
N THR A 352 -2.04 -23.86 -7.53
CA THR A 352 -2.96 -23.90 -6.39
C THR A 352 -3.49 -25.30 -6.18
N ALA A 353 -3.56 -25.76 -4.93
CA ALA A 353 -4.20 -27.03 -4.60
C ALA A 353 -5.01 -26.93 -3.30
N THR A 354 -6.09 -27.71 -3.25
CA THR A 354 -6.97 -27.88 -2.07
C THR A 354 -6.80 -29.25 -1.41
N THR A 355 -6.02 -30.15 -2.02
CA THR A 355 -5.70 -31.48 -1.47
C THR A 355 -4.22 -31.77 -1.63
N ARG A 356 -3.66 -32.58 -0.72
CA ARG A 356 -2.23 -32.97 -0.75
C ARG A 356 -1.86 -33.76 -2.01
N LEU A 357 -2.80 -34.55 -2.55
CA LEU A 357 -2.58 -35.32 -3.76
C LEU A 357 -2.54 -34.43 -5.00
N ASP A 358 -3.44 -33.45 -5.08
CA ASP A 358 -3.44 -32.51 -6.21
C ASP A 358 -2.23 -31.58 -6.15
N MET A 359 -1.79 -31.21 -4.94
CA MET A 359 -0.52 -30.51 -4.74
C MET A 359 0.67 -31.30 -5.32
N LEU A 360 0.77 -32.58 -4.97
CA LEU A 360 1.84 -33.45 -5.46
C LEU A 360 1.78 -33.61 -6.99
N LYS A 361 0.59 -33.78 -7.57
CA LYS A 361 0.38 -33.82 -9.03
C LYS A 361 0.84 -32.52 -9.70
N ALA A 362 0.43 -31.36 -9.17
CA ALA A 362 0.77 -30.06 -9.75
C ALA A 362 2.27 -29.77 -9.68
N ILE A 363 2.95 -30.15 -8.60
CA ILE A 363 4.41 -30.04 -8.47
C ILE A 363 5.11 -30.96 -9.47
N ARG A 364 4.66 -32.21 -9.62
CA ARG A 364 5.25 -33.16 -10.59
C ARG A 364 5.02 -32.72 -12.03
N LEU A 365 3.84 -32.20 -12.34
CA LEU A 365 3.54 -31.61 -13.65
C LEU A 365 4.47 -30.43 -13.93
N SER A 366 4.62 -29.50 -12.98
CA SER A 366 5.55 -28.37 -13.10
C SER A 366 7.01 -28.83 -13.19
N ALA A 367 7.38 -29.96 -12.57
CA ALA A 367 8.72 -30.53 -12.62
C ALA A 367 9.06 -31.23 -13.94
N SER A 368 8.06 -31.57 -14.77
CA SER A 368 8.28 -32.20 -16.08
C SER A 368 9.12 -31.36 -17.04
N GLN A 369 9.22 -30.04 -16.80
CA GLN A 369 10.08 -29.13 -17.55
C GLN A 369 11.57 -29.18 -17.14
N TRP A 370 11.94 -29.93 -16.09
CA TRP A 370 13.32 -30.03 -15.64
C TRP A 370 14.11 -31.04 -16.48
N ASN A 371 15.11 -30.54 -17.20
CA ASN A 371 15.97 -31.35 -18.07
C ASN A 371 17.26 -31.85 -17.37
N GLY A 372 17.41 -31.60 -16.07
CA GLY A 372 18.59 -32.00 -15.30
C GLY A 372 19.86 -31.18 -15.57
N ARG A 373 19.84 -30.14 -16.42
CA ARG A 373 21.03 -29.32 -16.74
C ARG A 373 21.17 -28.06 -15.88
N SER A 374 20.07 -27.52 -15.40
CA SER A 374 20.03 -26.32 -14.56
C SER A 374 18.94 -26.43 -13.49
N PRO A 375 19.07 -25.70 -12.36
CA PRO A 375 18.04 -25.68 -11.33
C PRO A 375 16.66 -25.27 -11.87
N LEU A 376 15.60 -25.88 -11.32
CA LEU A 376 14.21 -25.48 -11.57
C LEU A 376 13.58 -24.91 -10.30
N PHE A 377 12.64 -23.98 -10.45
CA PHE A 377 11.97 -23.28 -9.35
C PHE A 377 10.46 -23.43 -9.49
N ILE A 378 9.81 -24.01 -8.47
CA ILE A 378 8.38 -24.26 -8.40
C ILE A 378 7.82 -23.62 -7.12
N SER A 379 6.80 -22.78 -7.26
CA SER A 379 6.03 -22.26 -6.14
C SER A 379 4.63 -22.85 -6.09
N ALA A 380 4.19 -23.22 -4.91
CA ALA A 380 2.91 -23.88 -4.65
C ALA A 380 2.10 -23.12 -3.59
N LEU A 381 0.81 -22.91 -3.86
CA LEU A 381 -0.15 -22.28 -2.95
C LEU A 381 -1.09 -23.34 -2.37
N ALA A 382 -1.06 -23.50 -1.05
CA ALA A 382 -1.94 -24.38 -0.30
C ALA A 382 -3.15 -23.58 0.21
N ILE A 383 -4.35 -24.02 -0.16
CA ILE A 383 -5.59 -23.41 0.35
C ILE A 383 -5.78 -23.80 1.82
N SER A 384 -5.58 -22.83 2.71
CA SER A 384 -5.49 -23.02 4.17
C SER A 384 -6.79 -23.54 4.80
N TRP A 385 -7.92 -23.47 4.09
CA TRP A 385 -9.19 -24.04 4.55
C TRP A 385 -9.23 -25.57 4.55
N ASN A 386 -8.42 -26.20 3.69
CA ASN A 386 -8.45 -27.65 3.48
C ASN A 386 -7.09 -28.32 3.72
N LEU A 387 -6.01 -27.55 3.72
CA LEU A 387 -4.64 -28.05 3.86
C LEU A 387 -4.00 -27.52 5.13
N SER A 388 -3.23 -28.39 5.77
CA SER A 388 -2.49 -28.11 7.00
C SER A 388 -0.98 -28.27 6.80
N PRO A 389 -0.13 -27.81 7.74
CA PRO A 389 1.29 -28.16 7.75
C PRO A 389 1.54 -29.68 7.73
N THR A 390 0.67 -30.48 8.36
CA THR A 390 0.71 -31.95 8.26
C THR A 390 0.56 -32.44 6.81
N ASP A 391 -0.34 -31.83 6.03
CA ASP A 391 -0.49 -32.17 4.61
C ASP A 391 0.71 -31.74 3.77
N ILE A 392 1.30 -30.59 4.07
CA ILE A 392 2.52 -30.14 3.39
C ILE A 392 3.67 -31.09 3.71
N LYS A 393 3.84 -31.49 4.97
CA LYS A 393 4.82 -32.51 5.37
C LYS A 393 4.64 -33.81 4.58
N TYR A 394 3.40 -34.30 4.45
CA TYR A 394 3.09 -35.45 3.61
C TYR A 394 3.57 -35.24 2.17
N VAL A 395 3.27 -34.09 1.54
CA VAL A 395 3.72 -33.80 0.17
C VAL A 395 5.24 -33.86 0.08
N VAL A 396 5.95 -33.22 1.01
CA VAL A 396 7.42 -33.19 1.05
C VAL A 396 8.02 -34.59 1.19
N ASP A 397 7.46 -35.44 2.04
CA ASP A 397 7.92 -36.82 2.23
C ASP A 397 7.75 -37.70 0.97
N HIS A 398 6.87 -37.29 0.05
CA HIS A 398 6.61 -37.98 -1.23
C HIS A 398 7.31 -37.31 -2.43
N LEU A 399 8.14 -36.28 -2.18
CA LEU A 399 9.06 -35.74 -3.16
C LEU A 399 10.35 -36.57 -3.17
N GLY A 400 10.88 -36.83 -4.37
CA GLY A 400 12.13 -37.58 -4.51
C GLY A 400 13.37 -36.75 -4.17
N SER A 401 14.54 -37.39 -4.19
CA SER A 401 15.82 -36.76 -3.86
C SER A 401 16.24 -35.60 -4.79
N ASN A 402 15.61 -35.45 -5.95
CA ASN A 402 15.83 -34.34 -6.88
C ASN A 402 15.23 -33.01 -6.42
N TYR A 403 14.32 -33.04 -5.45
CA TYR A 403 13.65 -31.87 -4.92
C TYR A 403 14.37 -31.31 -3.69
N ARG A 404 14.27 -30.00 -3.49
CA ARG A 404 14.71 -29.32 -2.27
C ARG A 404 13.67 -28.27 -1.88
N VAL A 405 13.04 -28.48 -0.73
CA VAL A 405 12.04 -27.55 -0.20
C VAL A 405 12.73 -26.42 0.55
N VAL A 406 12.29 -25.19 0.31
CA VAL A 406 12.90 -23.96 0.87
C VAL A 406 11.84 -22.90 1.19
N ARG A 407 12.18 -21.99 2.10
CA ARG A 407 11.38 -20.78 2.38
C ARG A 407 11.38 -19.83 1.17
N GLY A 408 10.41 -18.93 1.12
CA GLY A 408 10.21 -17.99 0.02
C GLY A 408 11.39 -17.03 -0.18
N ASP A 409 12.04 -16.58 0.89
CA ASP A 409 13.25 -15.76 0.83
C ASP A 409 14.44 -16.54 0.21
N GLN A 410 14.69 -17.75 0.70
CA GLN A 410 15.72 -18.64 0.19
C GLN A 410 15.45 -19.02 -1.28
N TYR A 411 14.19 -19.26 -1.64
CA TYR A 411 13.75 -19.56 -2.99
C TYR A 411 14.18 -18.47 -4.00
N PHE A 412 13.89 -17.20 -3.70
CA PHE A 412 14.29 -16.10 -4.58
C PHE A 412 15.79 -15.81 -4.53
N GLN A 413 16.45 -16.00 -3.39
CA GLN A 413 17.91 -15.95 -3.30
C GLN A 413 18.58 -16.97 -4.22
N LEU A 414 18.15 -18.23 -4.17
CA LEU A 414 18.70 -19.32 -4.98
C LEU A 414 18.47 -19.07 -6.47
N PHE A 415 17.31 -18.53 -6.84
CA PHE A 415 17.03 -18.15 -8.22
C PHE A 415 17.98 -17.06 -8.72
N ARG A 416 18.23 -16.01 -7.92
CA ARG A 416 19.19 -14.96 -8.27
C ARG A 416 20.60 -15.52 -8.41
N ALA A 417 21.03 -16.38 -7.50
CA ALA A 417 22.32 -17.06 -7.57
C ALA A 417 22.46 -17.90 -8.85
N ALA A 418 21.42 -18.62 -9.26
CA ALA A 418 21.42 -19.41 -10.49
C ALA A 418 21.56 -18.56 -11.77
N ARG A 419 21.24 -17.27 -11.70
CA ARG A 419 21.38 -16.31 -12.81
C ARG A 419 22.66 -15.48 -12.74
N GLY A 420 23.50 -15.65 -11.73
CA GLY A 420 24.66 -14.78 -11.49
C GLY A 420 24.27 -13.34 -11.14
N CYS A 421 23.04 -13.10 -10.67
CA CYS A 421 22.62 -11.78 -10.19
C CYS A 421 22.91 -11.65 -8.68
N PRO A 422 23.55 -10.56 -8.21
CA PRO A 422 23.74 -10.34 -6.78
C PRO A 422 22.38 -10.23 -6.06
N LEU A 423 22.36 -10.63 -4.78
CA LEU A 423 21.22 -10.40 -3.89
C LEU A 423 20.89 -8.90 -3.85
N PRO A 424 19.60 -8.50 -3.81
CA PRO A 424 19.28 -7.14 -3.40
C PRO A 424 19.89 -6.95 -2.01
N ILE A 425 20.68 -5.88 -1.85
CA ILE A 425 21.19 -5.49 -0.53
C ILE A 425 19.96 -5.07 0.28
N ILE A 426 19.41 -5.99 1.08
CA ILE A 426 18.48 -5.65 2.16
C ILE A 426 19.39 -5.09 3.25
N SER A 427 19.66 -3.78 3.20
CA SER A 427 20.37 -3.11 4.28
C SER A 427 19.50 -3.22 5.53
N GLU A 428 20.04 -3.77 6.61
CA GLU A 428 19.43 -3.69 7.95
C GLU A 428 19.07 -2.23 8.23
N CYS A 429 17.78 -1.91 8.24
CA CYS A 429 17.31 -0.61 8.66
C CYS A 429 17.43 -0.52 10.18
N TYR A 430 18.51 0.07 10.67
CA TYR A 430 18.48 0.71 11.98
C TYR A 430 17.41 1.79 11.95
N SER A 431 16.36 1.61 12.77
CA SER A 431 15.34 2.63 13.00
C SER A 431 15.96 3.80 13.73
N ILE A 432 16.02 4.96 13.07
CA ILE A 432 16.09 6.26 13.74
C ILE A 432 14.81 6.98 13.33
N GLU A 433 14.00 7.33 14.32
CA GLU A 433 12.72 8.00 14.15
C GLU A 433 12.87 9.29 13.31
N GLY A 434 12.01 9.42 12.30
CA GLY A 434 11.84 10.65 11.52
C GLY A 434 12.36 10.56 10.08
N TYR A 435 11.43 10.24 9.17
CA TYR A 435 11.49 10.37 7.70
C TYR A 435 12.24 9.28 6.92
N SER A 436 11.46 8.38 6.30
CA SER A 436 11.94 7.33 5.39
C SER A 436 12.15 7.86 3.96
N PHE A 437 13.36 7.74 3.42
CA PHE A 437 13.64 7.70 1.98
C PHE A 437 14.71 6.64 1.69
N PHE A 438 14.46 5.80 0.68
CA PHE A 438 15.34 4.71 0.25
C PHE A 438 16.12 5.06 -1.03
N ILE A 439 17.37 4.61 -1.08
CA ILE A 439 18.27 4.60 -2.24
C ILE A 439 18.38 3.16 -2.76
N VAL A 440 18.34 2.97 -4.08
CA VAL A 440 18.79 1.74 -4.73
C VAL A 440 20.20 2.00 -5.27
N VAL A 441 21.23 1.43 -4.65
CA VAL A 441 22.60 1.43 -5.19
C VAL A 441 22.88 0.07 -5.81
N GLY A 442 23.04 0.02 -7.12
CA GLY A 442 23.77 -1.05 -7.79
C GLY A 442 25.24 -0.65 -7.89
N LEU A 443 26.11 -1.29 -7.13
CA LEU A 443 27.56 -1.13 -7.27
C LEU A 443 28.16 -2.41 -7.86
N CYS A 444 28.78 -2.26 -9.03
CA CYS A 444 29.82 -3.16 -9.52
C CYS A 444 31.19 -2.67 -9.03
N ALA A 445 32.08 -3.63 -8.81
CA ALA A 445 33.51 -3.53 -8.50
C ALA A 445 33.88 -3.07 -7.07
N GLY A 446 34.64 -3.94 -6.38
CA GLY A 446 34.91 -3.86 -4.95
C GLY A 446 36.02 -2.90 -4.53
N HIS A 447 36.05 -2.62 -3.22
CA HIS A 447 37.22 -2.43 -2.34
C HIS A 447 36.68 -2.44 -0.88
N ARG A 448 37.46 -3.00 0.07
CA ARG A 448 37.09 -3.15 1.49
C ARG A 448 37.21 -1.82 2.25
N VAL A 449 36.23 -1.47 3.10
CA VAL A 449 36.40 -0.46 4.18
C VAL A 449 35.66 -0.91 5.46
N ARG A 450 36.29 -0.73 6.63
CA ARG A 450 35.84 -1.12 7.99
C ARG A 450 35.00 -0.01 8.68
N PRO A 451 34.18 -0.28 9.72
CA PRO A 451 33.22 0.70 10.27
C PRO A 451 33.76 1.47 11.49
N ALA A 452 33.24 2.68 11.74
CA ALA A 452 33.51 3.42 12.98
C ALA A 452 32.39 4.45 13.38
N TYR A 453 31.84 4.22 14.58
CA TYR A 453 31.23 5.11 15.61
C TYR A 453 29.84 5.77 15.47
N THR A 454 29.07 5.68 16.58
CA THR A 454 27.72 6.20 16.86
C THR A 454 27.77 7.36 17.88
N TYR A 455 26.87 8.35 17.78
CA TYR A 455 26.57 9.33 18.85
C TYR A 455 25.06 9.55 19.00
N THR A 456 24.59 9.81 20.23
CA THR A 456 23.17 10.02 20.61
C THR A 456 22.98 11.39 21.25
N TYR A 457 21.86 12.08 20.98
CA TYR A 457 21.47 13.29 21.73
C TYR A 457 19.95 13.38 21.99
N LYS A 458 19.59 13.86 23.20
CA LYS A 458 18.25 13.89 23.80
C LYS A 458 17.45 15.17 23.49
N GLY A 459 16.15 14.99 23.22
CA GLY A 459 15.04 15.72 23.87
C GLY A 459 14.69 17.16 23.42
N ARG A 460 13.47 17.36 22.88
CA ARG A 460 12.50 18.41 23.27
C ARG A 460 11.16 18.27 22.51
N ARG A 461 10.05 18.51 23.23
CA ARG A 461 8.64 18.55 22.77
C ARG A 461 8.38 19.76 21.85
N VAL A 462 7.49 19.62 20.88
CA VAL A 462 6.92 20.74 20.09
C VAL A 462 5.39 20.75 20.22
N MET A 463 4.85 21.94 20.51
CA MET A 463 3.43 22.26 20.73
C MET A 463 2.64 22.29 19.40
N GLN A 464 1.36 21.90 19.45
CA GLN A 464 0.38 22.07 18.37
C GLN A 464 0.05 23.55 18.17
N ASN A 465 0.04 24.02 16.92
CA ASN A 465 -0.62 25.28 16.55
C ASN A 465 -1.88 24.95 15.74
N GLU A 466 -3.01 25.37 16.29
CA GLU A 466 -4.32 25.45 15.65
C GLU A 466 -4.36 26.64 14.66
N ASN A 467 -5.28 26.58 13.70
CA ASN A 467 -5.61 27.55 12.63
C ASN A 467 -5.05 27.28 11.23
N ILE A 468 -5.71 26.37 10.50
CA ILE A 468 -5.81 26.44 9.03
C ILE A 468 -7.29 26.27 8.67
N ALA A 469 -7.91 27.35 8.20
CA ALA A 469 -9.28 27.33 7.67
C ALA A 469 -9.32 26.57 6.31
N PRO A 470 -10.43 25.90 5.96
CA PRO A 470 -10.54 25.17 4.69
C PRO A 470 -10.63 26.13 3.51
N ALA A 471 -9.76 25.97 2.51
CA ALA A 471 -9.81 26.74 1.26
C ALA A 471 -11.01 26.29 0.41
N THR A 472 -12.05 27.12 0.33
CA THR A 472 -13.13 27.01 -0.66
C THR A 472 -12.65 27.54 -2.01
N GLY A 473 -12.27 26.66 -2.94
CA GLY A 473 -11.96 27.03 -4.31
C GLY A 473 -11.80 25.79 -5.18
N THR A 474 -12.54 25.74 -6.30
CA THR A 474 -12.34 24.73 -7.34
C THR A 474 -10.90 24.80 -7.84
N SER A 475 -10.21 23.67 -7.79
CA SER A 475 -8.80 23.59 -8.19
C SER A 475 -8.64 24.03 -9.66
N PRO A 476 -7.76 25.02 -9.97
CA PRO A 476 -7.52 25.49 -11.33
C PRO A 476 -6.88 24.43 -12.24
N PHE A 477 -6.63 23.22 -11.73
CA PHE A 477 -6.13 22.08 -12.48
C PHE A 477 -7.23 21.21 -13.13
N ALA A 478 -8.50 21.38 -12.76
CA ALA A 478 -9.60 20.51 -13.25
C ALA A 478 -10.08 20.85 -14.67
N SER A 479 -9.76 22.04 -15.22
CA SER A 479 -10.32 22.54 -16.49
C SER A 479 -9.48 22.27 -17.74
N LYS A 480 -8.26 21.71 -17.62
CA LYS A 480 -7.36 21.51 -18.78
C LYS A 480 -7.54 20.12 -19.43
N PRO A 481 -7.47 20.01 -20.77
CA PRO A 481 -7.48 18.72 -21.47
C PRO A 481 -6.42 17.74 -20.94
N ALA A 482 -6.68 16.43 -20.95
CA ALA A 482 -5.74 15.42 -20.44
C ALA A 482 -4.35 15.50 -21.08
N ARG A 483 -4.28 15.79 -22.38
CA ARG A 483 -3.02 16.05 -23.12
C ARG A 483 -2.20 17.22 -22.56
N GLU A 484 -2.80 18.12 -21.78
CA GLU A 484 -2.12 19.23 -21.11
C GLU A 484 -1.84 18.97 -19.62
N ARG A 485 -2.25 17.81 -19.08
CA ARG A 485 -2.05 17.40 -17.68
C ARG A 485 -1.17 16.17 -17.54
N VAL A 486 -1.01 15.41 -18.62
CA VAL A 486 -0.19 14.19 -18.67
C VAL A 486 1.15 14.51 -19.33
N GLY A 487 2.24 14.05 -18.73
CA GLY A 487 3.59 14.16 -19.28
C GLY A 487 4.39 12.86 -19.12
N LEU A 488 5.45 12.72 -19.92
CA LEU A 488 6.33 11.56 -19.90
C LEU A 488 7.54 11.80 -19.01
N VAL A 489 7.93 10.82 -18.21
CA VAL A 489 9.21 10.85 -17.50
C VAL A 489 10.28 10.26 -18.42
N LEU A 490 11.37 11.00 -18.63
CA LEU A 490 12.46 10.59 -19.51
C LEU A 490 13.72 10.24 -18.73
N ASP A 491 14.51 9.32 -19.27
CA ASP A 491 15.85 9.02 -18.77
C ASP A 491 16.83 10.12 -19.20
N GLY A 492 17.51 10.71 -18.21
CA GLY A 492 18.50 11.76 -18.39
C GLY A 492 19.95 11.27 -18.35
N SER A 493 20.20 9.96 -18.34
CA SER A 493 21.55 9.37 -18.24
C SER A 493 22.48 9.75 -19.39
N ASN A 494 21.94 10.10 -20.56
CA ASN A 494 22.67 10.59 -21.72
C ASN A 494 21.99 11.84 -22.31
N ALA A 495 22.67 13.00 -22.25
CA ALA A 495 22.08 14.27 -22.65
C ALA A 495 21.68 14.33 -24.13
N ALA A 496 22.51 13.81 -25.04
CA ALA A 496 22.22 13.85 -26.47
C ALA A 496 21.01 12.97 -26.82
N GLN A 497 20.92 11.79 -26.20
CA GLN A 497 19.76 10.91 -26.36
C GLN A 497 18.50 11.53 -25.76
N ALA A 498 18.59 12.12 -24.57
CA ALA A 498 17.46 12.80 -23.93
C ALA A 498 16.92 13.94 -24.81
N VAL A 499 17.81 14.75 -25.41
CA VAL A 499 17.42 15.81 -26.35
C VAL A 499 16.66 15.23 -27.55
N ARG A 500 17.20 14.18 -28.20
CA ARG A 500 16.51 13.51 -29.32
C ARG A 500 15.13 13.01 -28.93
N THR A 501 15.03 12.33 -27.79
CA THR A 501 13.75 11.80 -27.29
C THR A 501 12.75 12.91 -26.95
N ILE A 502 13.20 14.08 -26.46
CA ILE A 502 12.31 15.23 -26.23
C ILE A 502 11.76 15.78 -27.56
N VAL A 503 12.60 15.87 -28.59
CA VAL A 503 12.18 16.31 -29.93
C VAL A 503 11.20 15.33 -30.56
N GLU A 504 11.50 14.03 -30.50
CA GLU A 504 10.61 12.96 -30.98
C GLU A 504 9.27 12.95 -30.23
N ALA A 505 9.30 13.12 -28.90
CA ALA A 505 8.10 13.19 -28.08
C ALA A 505 7.20 14.37 -28.50
N GLU A 506 7.77 15.54 -28.79
CA GLU A 506 7.01 16.66 -29.34
C GLU A 506 6.40 16.31 -30.71
N GLY A 507 7.18 15.68 -31.60
CA GLY A 507 6.74 15.28 -32.94
C GLY A 507 5.51 14.35 -32.94
N VAL A 508 5.37 13.50 -31.92
CA VAL A 508 4.21 12.61 -31.75
C VAL A 508 3.09 13.20 -30.88
N GLY A 509 3.19 14.48 -30.52
CA GLY A 509 2.13 15.24 -29.85
C GLY A 509 2.19 15.26 -28.33
N VAL A 510 3.28 14.79 -27.71
CA VAL A 510 3.50 14.92 -26.25
C VAL A 510 3.69 16.39 -25.90
N ARG A 511 2.95 16.86 -24.89
CA ARG A 511 2.96 18.29 -24.51
C ARG A 511 3.77 18.61 -23.26
N GLN A 512 4.19 17.60 -22.50
CA GLN A 512 4.94 17.78 -21.26
C GLN A 512 5.90 16.60 -21.03
N ILE A 513 7.13 16.90 -20.61
CA ILE A 513 8.11 15.89 -20.17
C ILE A 513 8.62 16.23 -18.77
N TRP A 514 9.11 15.23 -18.07
CA TRP A 514 9.70 15.32 -16.75
C TRP A 514 11.05 14.62 -16.72
N MET A 515 12.07 15.24 -16.13
CA MET A 515 13.39 14.63 -16.00
C MET A 515 13.96 14.88 -14.59
N THR A 516 14.51 13.82 -14.00
CA THR A 516 15.08 13.84 -12.66
C THR A 516 16.57 14.14 -12.73
N GLN A 517 17.06 15.06 -11.91
CA GLN A 517 18.51 15.22 -11.75
C GLN A 517 19.08 14.04 -10.96
N MET A 518 19.62 13.08 -11.69
CA MET A 518 20.39 11.98 -11.10
C MET A 518 21.78 12.47 -10.68
N PRO A 519 22.32 11.98 -9.54
CA PRO A 519 23.71 12.27 -9.16
C PRO A 519 24.67 11.78 -10.26
N LEU A 520 25.71 12.56 -10.53
CA LEU A 520 26.78 12.23 -11.49
C LEU A 520 26.32 11.97 -12.94
N SER A 521 25.05 12.21 -13.25
CA SER A 521 24.51 12.18 -14.62
C SER A 521 24.56 13.58 -15.24
N PRO A 522 24.37 13.71 -16.57
CA PRO A 522 24.29 15.02 -17.21
C PRO A 522 23.34 16.00 -16.51
N ASP A 523 23.70 17.27 -16.50
CA ASP A 523 22.89 18.31 -15.87
C ASP A 523 21.53 18.43 -16.58
N THR A 524 20.47 18.31 -15.79
CA THR A 524 19.09 18.26 -16.30
C THR A 524 18.66 19.58 -16.93
N LEU A 525 19.03 20.72 -16.34
CA LEU A 525 18.66 22.04 -16.84
C LEU A 525 19.45 22.36 -18.12
N THR A 526 20.74 22.01 -18.19
CA THR A 526 21.54 22.12 -19.41
C THR A 526 20.96 21.27 -20.54
N THR A 527 20.57 20.03 -20.25
CA THR A 527 19.93 19.15 -21.24
C THR A 527 18.59 19.72 -21.73
N MET A 528 17.78 20.28 -20.82
CA MET A 528 16.54 20.95 -21.17
C MET A 528 16.76 22.23 -21.97
N ALA A 529 17.81 23.01 -21.71
CA ALA A 529 18.15 24.18 -22.50
C ALA A 529 18.50 23.81 -23.95
N ALA A 530 19.22 22.70 -24.16
CA ALA A 530 19.52 22.20 -25.51
C ALA A 530 18.28 21.66 -26.24
N ALA A 531 17.33 21.04 -25.52
CA ALA A 531 16.07 20.60 -26.09
C ALA A 531 15.09 21.76 -26.36
N ALA A 532 15.13 22.79 -25.52
CA ALA A 532 14.31 24.00 -25.65
C ALA A 532 14.51 24.68 -27.00
N THR A 533 15.73 24.73 -27.52
CA THR A 533 16.04 25.35 -28.82
C THR A 533 15.66 24.48 -30.02
N GLN A 534 15.27 23.22 -29.80
CA GLN A 534 14.90 22.26 -30.84
C GLN A 534 13.41 21.87 -30.80
N THR A 535 12.65 22.48 -29.89
CA THR A 535 11.23 22.21 -29.69
C THR A 535 10.46 23.51 -29.54
N ASN A 536 9.17 23.50 -29.88
CA ASN A 536 8.36 24.73 -29.96
C ASN A 536 7.24 24.80 -28.92
N ALA A 537 6.75 23.67 -28.41
CA ALA A 537 5.51 23.62 -27.64
C ALA A 537 5.56 22.71 -26.39
N ILE A 538 6.45 21.72 -26.35
CA ILE A 538 6.57 20.78 -25.25
C ILE A 538 7.08 21.51 -24.00
N ARG A 539 6.43 21.26 -22.87
CA ARG A 539 6.82 21.81 -21.57
C ARG A 539 7.87 20.92 -20.93
N LEU A 540 8.89 21.54 -20.35
CA LEU A 540 10.08 20.89 -19.81
C LEU A 540 10.02 20.95 -18.28
N GLY A 541 9.80 19.82 -17.62
CA GLY A 541 9.63 19.74 -16.17
C GLY A 541 10.77 19.03 -15.46
N THR A 542 11.20 19.53 -14.30
CA THR A 542 12.21 18.84 -13.47
C THR A 542 11.56 18.12 -12.30
N SER A 543 12.06 16.93 -11.93
CA SER A 543 11.43 16.05 -10.92
C SER A 543 12.43 15.29 -10.02
N ILE A 544 13.31 15.92 -9.25
CA ILE A 544 13.47 17.35 -8.98
C ILE A 544 14.94 17.73 -9.09
N ILE A 545 15.23 19.04 -9.11
CA ILE A 545 16.61 19.55 -8.95
C ILE A 545 16.94 19.68 -7.45
N PRO A 546 18.03 19.04 -6.95
CA PRO A 546 18.50 19.18 -5.58
C PRO A 546 18.83 20.64 -5.22
N THR A 547 18.33 21.12 -4.07
CA THR A 547 18.55 22.51 -3.62
C THR A 547 19.88 22.73 -2.92
N TYR A 548 20.44 21.73 -2.23
CA TYR A 548 21.71 21.87 -1.51
C TYR A 548 22.93 22.17 -2.39
N PRO A 549 23.11 21.51 -3.56
CA PRO A 549 24.30 21.76 -4.39
C PRO A 549 24.25 23.05 -5.20
N ARG A 550 23.13 23.79 -5.19
CA ARG A 550 22.93 24.96 -6.06
C ARG A 550 22.31 26.10 -5.26
N HIS A 551 23.02 27.22 -5.12
CA HIS A 551 22.48 28.42 -4.48
C HIS A 551 21.16 28.88 -5.14
N PRO A 552 20.15 29.36 -4.39
CA PRO A 552 18.84 29.73 -4.95
C PRO A 552 18.90 30.84 -6.01
N LEU A 553 19.85 31.78 -5.93
CA LEU A 553 20.08 32.76 -6.98
C LEU A 553 20.64 32.14 -8.28
N THR A 554 21.52 31.15 -8.16
CA THR A 554 22.03 30.42 -9.33
C THR A 554 20.90 29.66 -10.01
N MET A 555 20.03 29.02 -9.23
CA MET A 555 18.83 28.38 -9.74
C MET A 555 17.89 29.36 -10.45
N ALA A 556 17.72 30.58 -9.89
CA ALA A 556 16.94 31.62 -10.52
C ALA A 556 17.51 32.02 -11.90
N MET A 557 18.83 32.25 -11.98
CA MET A 557 19.50 32.59 -13.25
C MET A 557 19.37 31.48 -14.30
N GLN A 558 19.53 30.22 -13.90
CA GLN A 558 19.36 29.07 -14.80
C GLN A 558 17.92 28.94 -15.31
N ALA A 559 16.94 29.11 -14.43
CA ALA A 559 15.53 29.07 -14.81
C ALA A 559 15.14 30.22 -15.73
N LEU A 560 15.66 31.42 -15.49
CA LEU A 560 15.47 32.60 -16.33
C LEU A 560 16.09 32.41 -17.73
N ALA A 561 17.28 31.82 -17.82
CA ALA A 561 17.91 31.51 -19.10
C ALA A 561 17.07 30.53 -19.93
N ILE A 562 16.55 29.47 -19.32
CA ILE A 562 15.64 28.54 -20.02
C ILE A 562 14.32 29.24 -20.38
N ASN A 563 13.81 30.14 -19.53
CA ASN A 563 12.61 30.90 -19.87
C ASN A 563 12.82 31.83 -21.07
N ASP A 564 14.02 32.35 -21.32
CA ASP A 564 14.32 33.12 -22.54
C ASP A 564 14.32 32.23 -23.78
N LEU A 565 14.89 31.03 -23.67
CA LEU A 565 14.94 30.05 -24.77
C LEU A 565 13.57 29.40 -25.05
N ALA A 566 12.76 29.26 -24.00
CA ALA A 566 11.50 28.54 -24.03
C ALA A 566 10.43 29.24 -23.17
N PRO A 567 9.92 30.40 -23.64
CA PRO A 567 8.97 31.20 -22.90
C PRO A 567 7.78 30.43 -22.33
N GLY A 568 7.68 30.38 -20.99
CA GLY A 568 6.55 29.75 -20.28
C GLY A 568 6.52 28.21 -20.32
N ARG A 569 7.54 27.57 -20.92
CA ARG A 569 7.61 26.10 -21.08
C ARG A 569 8.31 25.37 -19.94
N LEU A 570 9.09 26.06 -19.10
CA LEU A 570 9.74 25.45 -17.93
C LEU A 570 8.74 25.19 -16.78
N ARG A 571 8.83 24.01 -16.16
CA ARG A 571 8.17 23.63 -14.90
C ARG A 571 9.23 23.19 -13.90
N LEU A 572 9.72 24.14 -13.11
CA LEU A 572 10.84 23.92 -12.20
C LEU A 572 10.40 23.21 -10.92
N GLY A 573 10.65 21.91 -10.83
CA GLY A 573 10.57 21.13 -9.60
C GLY A 573 11.91 21.13 -8.86
N ILE A 574 11.89 21.54 -7.59
CA ILE A 574 13.05 21.59 -6.70
C ILE A 574 12.74 20.85 -5.40
N GLY A 575 13.79 20.37 -4.73
CA GLY A 575 13.65 19.69 -3.45
C GLY A 575 15.00 19.41 -2.78
N PRO A 576 14.99 19.03 -1.50
CA PRO A 576 16.21 18.87 -0.72
C PRO A 576 17.05 17.64 -1.11
N SER A 577 16.54 16.76 -1.98
CA SER A 577 17.13 15.45 -2.29
C SER A 577 17.23 14.55 -1.05
N HIS A 578 18.12 13.55 -1.09
CA HIS A 578 18.31 12.54 -0.04
C HIS A 578 19.65 12.74 0.66
N ARG A 579 19.69 12.55 1.98
CA ARG A 579 20.90 12.75 2.79
C ARG A 579 22.13 12.00 2.28
N PRO A 580 22.08 10.72 1.87
CA PRO A 580 23.29 10.04 1.40
C PRO A 580 23.83 10.60 0.08
N ILE A 581 22.98 11.25 -0.74
CA ILE A 581 23.43 11.97 -1.93
C ILE A 581 24.08 13.29 -1.50
N ILE A 582 23.41 14.07 -0.67
CA ILE A 582 23.87 15.41 -0.28
C ILE A 582 25.11 15.36 0.61
N GLU A 583 25.08 14.59 1.70
CA GLU A 583 26.22 14.45 2.61
C GLU A 583 27.24 13.43 2.08
N GLY A 584 26.78 12.29 1.57
CA GLY A 584 27.67 11.19 1.19
C GLY A 584 28.38 11.37 -0.14
N MET A 585 27.69 11.91 -1.17
CA MET A 585 28.30 12.12 -2.49
C MET A 585 28.79 13.55 -2.70
N TYR A 586 27.96 14.54 -2.36
CA TYR A 586 28.34 15.95 -2.54
C TYR A 586 29.16 16.52 -1.38
N GLY A 587 29.22 15.83 -0.23
CA GLY A 587 29.95 16.32 0.95
C GLY A 587 29.31 17.55 1.60
N ILE A 588 28.04 17.84 1.30
CA ILE A 588 27.32 19.01 1.80
C ILE A 588 26.50 18.61 3.03
N GLN A 589 26.58 19.39 4.10
CA GLN A 589 25.84 19.10 5.31
C GLN A 589 24.32 19.33 5.13
N MET A 590 23.51 18.32 5.41
CA MET A 590 22.05 18.38 5.22
C MET A 590 21.31 18.64 6.53
N VAL A 591 21.36 19.89 7.00
CA VAL A 591 20.79 20.34 8.28
C VAL A 591 19.40 20.97 8.08
N LYS A 592 18.43 20.59 8.92
CA LYS A 592 17.01 21.02 8.89
C LYS A 592 16.43 21.23 7.47
N PRO A 593 16.27 20.16 6.67
CA PRO A 593 15.95 20.26 5.24
C PRO A 593 14.67 21.01 4.89
N LEU A 594 13.68 20.98 5.77
CA LEU A 594 12.43 21.72 5.57
C LEU A 594 12.62 23.23 5.73
N GLU A 595 13.44 23.66 6.69
CA GLU A 595 13.75 25.07 6.93
C GLU A 595 14.63 25.62 5.79
N HIS A 596 15.67 24.87 5.42
CA HIS A 596 16.47 25.15 4.23
C HIS A 596 15.60 25.31 2.97
N LEU A 597 14.68 24.37 2.70
CA LEU A 597 13.79 24.44 1.53
C LEU A 597 12.85 25.64 1.59
N ARG A 598 12.34 26.01 2.77
CA ARG A 598 11.48 27.19 2.94
C ARG A 598 12.21 28.47 2.54
N GLU A 599 13.38 28.72 3.13
CA GLU A 599 14.21 29.88 2.79
C GLU A 599 14.61 29.88 1.30
N TYR A 600 14.95 28.71 0.76
CA TYR A 600 15.29 28.56 -0.65
C TYR A 600 14.14 28.97 -1.59
N VAL A 601 12.92 28.52 -1.30
CA VAL A 601 11.73 28.83 -2.11
C VAL A 601 11.35 30.30 -1.97
N GLU A 602 11.48 30.90 -0.78
CA GLU A 602 11.24 32.34 -0.56
C GLU A 602 12.17 33.19 -1.42
N ILE A 603 13.49 32.92 -1.37
CA ILE A 603 14.49 33.60 -2.21
C ILE A 603 14.21 33.37 -3.69
N LEU A 604 13.98 32.12 -4.09
CA LEU A 604 13.77 31.78 -5.50
C LEU A 604 12.52 32.45 -6.07
N ARG A 605 11.44 32.56 -5.28
CA ARG A 605 10.22 33.27 -5.70
C ARG A 605 10.40 34.77 -5.77
N GLY A 606 11.10 35.38 -4.80
CA GLY A 606 11.47 36.80 -4.87
C GLY A 606 12.28 37.10 -6.14
N ALA A 607 13.32 36.31 -6.40
CA ALA A 607 14.18 36.48 -7.56
C ALA A 607 13.42 36.32 -8.89
N LEU A 608 12.62 35.26 -9.03
CA LEU A 608 11.95 34.95 -10.29
C LEU A 608 10.73 35.84 -10.59
N TRP A 609 9.97 36.30 -9.58
CA TRP A 609 8.74 37.07 -9.84
C TRP A 609 8.82 38.54 -9.49
N GLN A 610 9.67 38.94 -8.55
CA GLN A 610 9.76 40.33 -8.08
C GLN A 610 11.03 41.01 -8.61
N GLY A 611 12.06 40.25 -8.94
CA GLY A 611 13.36 40.78 -9.39
C GLY A 611 14.17 41.41 -8.26
N ARG A 612 13.69 41.37 -7.02
CA ARG A 612 14.41 41.81 -5.82
C ARG A 612 14.24 40.76 -4.73
N VAL A 613 15.32 40.50 -3.99
CA VAL A 613 15.34 39.60 -2.84
C VAL A 613 16.06 40.30 -1.70
N GLU A 614 15.41 40.37 -0.55
CA GLU A 614 16.01 40.74 0.72
C GLU A 614 15.58 39.67 1.73
N HIS A 615 16.50 38.77 2.07
CA HIS A 615 16.24 37.59 2.89
C HIS A 615 17.36 37.40 3.90
N HIS A 616 16.99 37.29 5.17
CA HIS A 616 17.90 37.02 6.28
C HIS A 616 17.42 35.79 7.05
N GLY A 617 18.13 34.68 6.89
CA GLY A 617 17.73 33.40 7.44
C GLY A 617 18.89 32.58 8.01
N ASN A 618 18.57 31.37 8.46
CA ASN A 618 19.51 30.45 9.07
C ASN A 618 20.40 29.73 8.04
N PHE A 619 19.94 29.63 6.79
CA PHE A 619 20.65 28.96 5.70
C PHE A 619 21.15 29.93 4.64
N PHE A 620 20.39 30.99 4.37
CA PHE A 620 20.72 31.96 3.35
C PHE A 620 20.62 33.39 3.89
N ASN A 621 21.60 34.21 3.53
CA ASN A 621 21.54 35.66 3.70
C ASN A 621 21.77 36.27 2.32
N VAL A 622 20.70 36.83 1.75
CA VAL A 622 20.67 37.28 0.35
C VAL A 622 20.06 38.67 0.28
N ASN A 623 20.80 39.63 -0.25
CA ASN A 623 20.29 40.95 -0.60
C ASN A 623 20.73 41.26 -2.04
N THR A 624 19.80 41.24 -2.99
CA THR A 624 20.12 41.44 -4.40
C THR A 624 18.91 41.87 -5.23
N THR A 625 19.21 42.38 -6.42
CA THR A 625 18.25 42.71 -7.46
C THR A 625 18.70 42.05 -8.77
N LEU A 626 17.82 41.29 -9.40
CA LEU A 626 18.03 40.71 -10.72
C LEU A 626 17.55 41.69 -11.80
N PRO A 627 18.24 41.77 -12.96
CA PRO A 627 17.90 42.70 -14.03
C PRO A 627 16.60 42.34 -14.77
N ARG A 628 16.03 41.15 -14.53
CA ARG A 628 14.85 40.63 -15.21
C ARG A 628 14.13 39.58 -14.38
N THR A 629 12.86 39.34 -14.70
CA THR A 629 11.98 38.38 -14.02
C THR A 629 11.34 37.42 -15.02
N ALA A 630 10.71 36.35 -14.52
CA ALA A 630 9.94 35.41 -15.32
C ALA A 630 8.50 35.91 -15.61
N ARG A 631 8.13 37.12 -15.16
CA ARG A 631 6.85 37.75 -15.52
C ARG A 631 6.99 38.36 -16.93
N TYR A 632 6.12 37.94 -17.83
CA TYR A 632 5.94 38.66 -19.09
C TYR A 632 5.27 40.00 -18.76
N GLN A 633 5.89 41.12 -19.17
CA GLN A 633 5.14 42.35 -19.33
C GLN A 633 4.12 42.07 -20.44
N SER A 634 2.85 42.08 -20.06
CA SER A 634 1.70 41.98 -20.98
C SER A 634 1.71 43.14 -21.97
#